data_AF-A0A3D4WBI1-F1
#
_entry.id   AF-A0A3D4WBI1-F1
#
_cell.length_a   1.000
_cell.length_b   1.000
_cell.length_c   1.000
_cell.angle_alpha   90.00
_cell.angle_beta   90.00
_cell.angle_gamma   90.00
#
_symmetry.space_group_name_H-M   'P 1'
#
loop_
_entity.id
_entity.type
_entity.pdbx_description
1 polymer ?
#
loop_
_entity_poly.entity_id
_entity_poly.type
_entity_poly.pdbx_seq_one_letter_code
_entity_poly.pdbx_strand_id
1 'polypeptide(L)'
;RGLLINKGEGFYELLAAFKAFGDPVRKKSSFLFKLLYDSGLYAVNDQDNFVPIMDYHMQRVLLRMGCLTINDRTLEERLINGAVMESDEPVRSACIEALRILAFNSGFQPWVMNDFFWPLGRSCCNETTLCSDHFCIKKPCTFHLMTETNDHSNCVFADVCRGSAEVKYRSFREPNVKTHYY
;
A
#
# COMPACT_ATOMS: atom_id res chain seq x y z
N ARG A 1 -13.47 -0.68 23.81
CA ARG A 1 -13.81 -0.33 22.41
C ARG A 1 -13.75 1.19 22.30
N GLY A 2 -13.11 1.74 21.28
CA GLY A 2 -12.96 3.18 21.07
C GLY A 2 -13.46 3.63 19.70
N LEU A 3 -13.02 4.81 19.28
CA LEU A 3 -13.28 5.39 17.97
C LEU A 3 -11.96 5.84 17.33
N LEU A 4 -11.83 5.71 16.01
CA LEU A 4 -10.71 6.25 15.25
C LEU A 4 -10.78 7.77 15.18
N ILE A 5 -11.98 8.32 15.00
CA ILE A 5 -12.26 9.76 14.94
C ILE A 5 -13.39 10.09 15.92
N ASN A 6 -13.14 11.00 16.86
CA ASN A 6 -14.10 11.39 17.88
C ASN A 6 -13.82 12.81 18.43
N LYS A 7 -14.06 13.85 17.62
CA LYS A 7 -14.03 15.26 18.05
C LYS A 7 -12.73 15.65 18.82
N GLY A 8 -11.59 15.12 18.39
CA GLY A 8 -10.28 15.35 19.02
C GLY A 8 -9.85 14.27 20.02
N GLU A 9 -10.73 13.35 20.39
CA GLU A 9 -10.46 12.25 21.33
C GLU A 9 -10.33 10.88 20.64
N GLY A 10 -10.45 10.83 19.31
CA GLY A 10 -10.30 9.59 18.55
C GLY A 10 -8.85 9.09 18.54
N PHE A 11 -8.67 7.79 18.37
CA PHE A 11 -7.35 7.15 18.33
C PHE A 11 -6.39 7.85 17.35
N TYR A 12 -6.86 8.19 16.16
CA TYR A 12 -6.02 8.88 15.18
C TYR A 12 -5.75 10.34 15.54
N GLU A 13 -6.67 11.02 16.22
CA GLU A 13 -6.56 12.43 16.61
C GLU A 13 -5.57 12.58 17.78
N LEU A 14 -5.68 11.70 18.78
CA LEU A 14 -4.77 11.65 19.92
C LEU A 14 -3.32 11.35 19.49
N LEU A 15 -3.14 10.43 18.55
CA LEU A 15 -1.79 10.11 18.04
C LEU A 15 -1.20 11.27 17.23
N ALA A 16 -2.00 12.01 16.45
CA ALA A 16 -1.51 13.10 15.61
C ALA A 16 -0.86 14.25 16.41
N ALA A 17 -1.11 14.35 17.72
CA ALA A 17 -0.44 15.30 18.61
C ALA A 17 1.07 14.99 18.77
N PHE A 18 1.50 13.75 18.53
CA PHE A 18 2.90 13.35 18.57
C PHE A 18 3.53 13.46 17.19
N LYS A 19 4.67 14.17 17.09
CA LYS A 19 5.41 14.35 15.82
C LYS A 19 5.65 13.04 15.05
N ALA A 20 5.89 11.93 15.77
CA ALA A 20 6.12 10.62 15.17
C ALA A 20 4.92 10.09 14.35
N PHE A 21 3.71 10.57 14.63
CA PHE A 21 2.44 10.16 14.00
C PHE A 21 1.79 11.30 13.19
N GLY A 22 2.50 12.41 12.97
CA GLY A 22 2.00 13.57 12.22
C GLY A 22 1.92 13.38 10.70
N ASP A 23 1.90 12.13 10.22
CA ASP A 23 1.68 11.82 8.81
C ASP A 23 0.25 12.20 8.42
N PRO A 24 0.04 13.11 7.43
CA PRO A 24 -1.30 13.58 7.07
C PRO A 24 -2.24 12.46 6.64
N VAL A 25 -1.70 11.37 6.08
CA VAL A 25 -2.49 10.19 5.68
C VAL A 25 -2.35 9.01 6.66
N ARG A 26 -1.87 9.29 7.88
CA ARG A 26 -2.00 8.44 9.06
C ARG A 26 -1.35 7.05 8.97
N LYS A 27 -0.35 6.80 8.10
CA LYS A 27 0.23 5.44 7.92
C LYS A 27 0.65 4.80 9.24
N LYS A 28 1.47 5.49 10.04
CA LYS A 28 1.99 4.95 11.31
C LYS A 28 0.86 4.71 12.32
N SER A 29 -0.12 5.60 12.37
CA SER A 29 -1.30 5.45 13.24
C SER A 29 -2.16 4.26 12.80
N SER A 30 -2.43 4.12 11.50
CA SER A 30 -3.17 2.98 10.94
C SER A 30 -2.43 1.65 11.12
N PHE A 31 -1.11 1.65 10.99
CA PHE A 31 -0.29 0.47 11.24
C PHE A 31 -0.33 0.08 12.72
N LEU A 32 -0.19 1.04 13.64
CA LEU A 32 -0.33 0.79 15.08
C LEU A 32 -1.72 0.25 15.42
N PHE A 33 -2.78 0.82 14.85
CA PHE A 33 -4.14 0.29 15.02
C PHE A 33 -4.22 -1.17 14.59
N LYS A 34 -3.71 -1.52 13.39
CA LYS A 34 -3.70 -2.91 12.90
C LYS A 34 -3.02 -3.84 13.89
N LEU A 35 -1.82 -3.49 14.37
CA LEU A 35 -1.09 -4.31 15.36
C LEU A 35 -1.90 -4.53 16.65
N LEU A 36 -2.55 -3.49 17.17
CA LEU A 36 -3.37 -3.59 18.37
C LEU A 36 -4.66 -4.39 18.13
N TYR A 37 -5.24 -4.29 16.94
CA TYR A 37 -6.42 -5.04 16.54
C TYR A 37 -6.11 -6.53 16.38
N ASP A 38 -5.06 -6.87 15.63
CA ASP A 38 -4.65 -8.26 15.37
C ASP A 38 -4.23 -8.99 16.64
N SER A 39 -3.68 -8.27 17.63
CA SER A 39 -3.33 -8.81 18.95
C SER A 39 -4.51 -8.90 19.93
N GLY A 40 -5.70 -8.45 19.54
CA GLY A 40 -6.89 -8.43 20.39
C GLY A 40 -6.85 -7.38 21.51
N LEU A 41 -5.88 -6.46 21.49
CA LEU A 41 -5.68 -5.45 22.53
C LEU A 41 -6.59 -4.22 22.35
N TYR A 42 -7.02 -3.90 21.13
CA TYR A 42 -7.84 -2.74 20.86
C TYR A 42 -8.82 -2.97 19.71
N ALA A 43 -10.03 -2.43 19.84
CA ALA A 43 -11.05 -2.47 18.80
C ALA A 43 -11.82 -1.15 18.77
N VAL A 44 -12.27 -0.78 17.58
CA VAL A 44 -13.04 0.45 17.33
C VAL A 44 -14.41 0.12 16.74
N ASN A 45 -15.37 1.01 16.97
CA ASN A 45 -16.74 0.87 16.47
C ASN A 45 -16.94 1.53 15.09
N ASP A 46 -16.06 2.46 14.70
CA ASP A 46 -16.11 3.23 13.45
C ASP A 46 -15.07 2.74 12.44
N GLN A 47 -15.07 1.44 12.16
CA GLN A 47 -14.08 0.78 11.29
C GLN A 47 -14.02 1.39 9.87
N ASP A 48 -15.14 1.94 9.38
CA ASP A 48 -15.22 2.63 8.09
C ASP A 48 -14.30 3.86 7.99
N ASN A 49 -13.92 4.45 9.14
CA ASN A 49 -12.98 5.57 9.19
C ASN A 49 -11.52 5.14 9.04
N PHE A 50 -11.22 3.84 8.98
CA PHE A 50 -9.86 3.36 8.83
C PHE A 50 -9.23 3.90 7.54
N VAL A 51 -7.99 4.39 7.66
CA VAL A 51 -7.19 4.83 6.52
C VAL A 51 -6.20 3.73 6.19
N PRO A 52 -6.30 3.09 5.00
CA PRO A 52 -5.34 2.09 4.56
C PRO A 52 -3.89 2.49 4.78
N ILE A 53 -3.11 1.56 5.31
CA ILE A 53 -1.66 1.74 5.45
C ILE A 53 -1.10 1.84 4.04
N MET A 54 -0.44 2.96 3.73
CA MET A 54 0.08 3.21 2.39
C MET A 54 1.52 3.69 2.47
N ASP A 55 2.44 2.82 2.08
CA ASP A 55 3.85 3.11 1.89
C ASP A 55 4.26 3.04 0.42
N TYR A 56 5.53 3.24 0.13
CA TYR A 56 6.03 3.26 -1.23
C TYR A 56 5.94 1.89 -1.94
N HIS A 57 6.07 0.77 -1.20
CA HIS A 57 5.89 -0.56 -1.78
C HIS A 57 4.46 -0.76 -2.29
N MET A 58 3.48 -0.38 -1.47
CA MET A 58 2.07 -0.50 -1.82
C MET A 58 1.68 0.45 -2.94
N GLN A 59 2.18 1.69 -2.93
CA GLN A 59 1.97 2.65 -4.02
C GLN A 59 2.47 2.08 -5.36
N ARG A 60 3.71 1.57 -5.39
CA ARG A 60 4.28 0.95 -6.61
C ARG A 60 3.44 -0.23 -7.09
N VAL A 61 2.99 -1.10 -6.19
CA VAL A 61 2.15 -2.25 -6.55
C VAL A 61 0.85 -1.79 -7.19
N LEU A 62 0.12 -0.85 -6.58
CA LEU A 62 -1.17 -0.38 -7.10
C LEU A 62 -1.03 0.35 -8.44
N LEU A 63 0.05 1.12 -8.62
CA LEU A 63 0.41 1.72 -9.91
C LEU A 63 0.63 0.63 -10.98
N ARG A 64 1.46 -0.37 -10.69
CA ARG A 64 1.79 -1.45 -11.62
C ARG A 64 0.61 -2.36 -11.94
N MET A 65 -0.28 -2.59 -10.98
CA MET A 65 -1.50 -3.36 -11.21
C MET A 65 -2.50 -2.63 -12.10
N GLY A 66 -2.34 -1.32 -12.29
CA GLY A 66 -3.26 -0.50 -13.05
C GLY A 66 -4.49 -0.07 -12.25
N CYS A 67 -4.40 -0.08 -10.92
CA CYS A 67 -5.46 0.39 -10.04
C CYS A 67 -5.64 1.92 -10.11
N LEU A 68 -4.63 2.63 -10.63
CA LEU A 68 -4.65 4.08 -10.83
C LEU A 68 -4.49 4.39 -12.32
N THR A 69 -5.16 5.45 -12.76
CA THR A 69 -4.94 6.07 -14.07
C THR A 69 -4.26 7.42 -13.89
N ILE A 70 -3.08 7.59 -14.48
CA ILE A 70 -2.32 8.84 -14.41
C ILE A 70 -2.63 9.69 -15.65
N ASN A 71 -3.43 10.73 -15.47
CA ASN A 71 -3.86 11.61 -16.58
C ASN A 71 -2.84 12.73 -16.86
N ASP A 72 -1.99 13.06 -15.89
CA ASP A 72 -0.91 14.04 -16.06
C ASP A 72 0.32 13.34 -16.64
N ARG A 73 0.65 13.69 -17.89
CA ARG A 73 1.80 13.13 -18.61
C ARG A 73 3.14 13.41 -17.93
N THR A 74 3.30 14.60 -17.33
CA THR A 74 4.52 14.96 -16.61
C THR A 74 4.67 14.09 -15.36
N LEU A 75 3.59 13.87 -14.62
CA LEU A 75 3.58 12.98 -13.47
C LEU A 75 3.90 11.54 -13.89
N GLU A 76 3.28 11.04 -14.96
CA GLU A 76 3.54 9.70 -15.50
C GLU A 76 5.02 9.51 -15.85
N GLU A 77 5.62 10.46 -16.59
CA GLU A 77 7.03 10.43 -16.96
C GLU A 77 7.94 10.47 -15.72
N ARG A 78 7.59 11.24 -14.68
CA ARG A 78 8.34 11.27 -13.41
C ARG A 78 8.28 9.94 -12.68
N LEU A 79 7.11 9.30 -12.62
CA LEU A 79 6.91 8.00 -11.96
C LEU A 79 7.66 6.87 -12.69
N ILE A 80 7.69 6.88 -14.03
CA ILE A 80 8.45 5.90 -14.81
C ILE A 80 9.96 6.08 -14.59
N ASN A 81 10.43 7.33 -14.59
CA ASN A 81 11.86 7.63 -14.45
C ASN A 81 12.35 7.64 -12.99
N GLY A 82 11.46 7.53 -12.00
CA GLY A 82 11.82 7.64 -10.57
C GLY A 82 12.35 9.03 -10.20
N ALA A 83 11.90 10.06 -10.91
CA ALA A 83 12.35 11.44 -10.70
C ALA A 83 11.94 11.95 -9.32
N VAL A 84 12.79 12.77 -8.70
CA VAL A 84 12.47 13.39 -7.40
C VAL A 84 11.22 14.26 -7.53
N MET A 85 10.33 14.14 -6.55
CA MET A 85 9.06 14.85 -6.45
C MET A 85 9.00 15.67 -5.16
N GLU A 86 8.19 16.72 -5.18
CA GLU A 86 7.96 17.56 -3.99
C GLU A 86 7.08 16.85 -2.96
N SER A 87 6.11 16.07 -3.42
CA SER A 87 5.15 15.36 -2.59
C SER A 87 4.68 14.09 -3.29
N ASP A 88 4.39 13.07 -2.48
CA ASP A 88 3.75 11.82 -2.90
C ASP A 88 2.25 11.84 -2.62
N GLU A 89 1.75 12.87 -1.93
CA GLU A 89 0.38 12.96 -1.43
C GLU A 89 -0.69 12.68 -2.50
N PRO A 90 -0.61 13.24 -3.74
CA PRO A 90 -1.64 12.97 -4.75
C PRO A 90 -1.71 11.49 -5.14
N VAL A 91 -0.56 10.84 -5.31
CA VAL A 91 -0.47 9.41 -5.68
C VAL A 91 -0.86 8.55 -4.50
N ARG A 92 -0.40 8.91 -3.30
CA ARG A 92 -0.65 8.17 -2.06
C ARG A 92 -2.12 8.21 -1.67
N SER A 93 -2.78 9.36 -1.79
CA SER A 93 -4.22 9.53 -1.55
C SER A 93 -5.05 8.75 -2.56
N ALA A 94 -4.69 8.79 -3.85
CA ALA A 94 -5.35 7.96 -4.87
C ALA A 94 -5.15 6.45 -4.63
N CYS A 95 -3.98 6.02 -4.16
CA CYS A 95 -3.73 4.64 -3.77
C CYS A 95 -4.58 4.22 -2.56
N ILE A 96 -4.75 5.10 -1.58
CA ILE A 96 -5.62 4.86 -0.41
C ILE A 96 -7.07 4.65 -0.87
N GLU A 97 -7.56 5.49 -1.77
CA GLU A 97 -8.92 5.34 -2.33
C GLU A 97 -9.06 4.03 -3.11
N ALA A 98 -8.12 3.73 -4.01
CA ALA A 98 -8.12 2.49 -4.77
C ALA A 98 -8.14 1.26 -3.85
N LEU A 99 -7.37 1.27 -2.76
CA LEU A 99 -7.32 0.16 -1.81
C LEU A 99 -8.62 0.02 -0.99
N ARG A 100 -9.31 1.13 -0.68
CA ARG A 100 -10.66 1.09 -0.08
C ARG A 100 -11.66 0.42 -1.01
N ILE A 101 -11.63 0.77 -2.30
CA ILE A 101 -12.50 0.17 -3.32
C ILE A 101 -12.21 -1.32 -3.45
N LEU A 102 -10.94 -1.73 -3.49
CA LEU A 102 -10.54 -3.14 -3.54
C LEU A 102 -11.02 -3.90 -2.29
N ALA A 103 -10.84 -3.32 -1.11
CA ALA A 103 -11.28 -3.94 0.15
C ALA A 103 -12.80 -4.14 0.17
N PHE A 104 -13.56 -3.10 -0.18
CA PHE A 104 -15.02 -3.17 -0.26
C PHE A 104 -15.50 -4.25 -1.22
N ASN A 105 -14.98 -4.28 -2.45
CA ASN A 105 -15.42 -5.25 -3.46
C ASN A 105 -14.95 -6.68 -3.17
N SER A 106 -13.89 -6.86 -2.39
CA SER A 106 -13.40 -8.19 -1.99
C SER A 106 -14.06 -8.71 -0.70
N GLY A 107 -14.87 -7.90 0.00
CA GLY A 107 -15.51 -8.28 1.26
C GLY A 107 -14.56 -8.34 2.45
N PHE A 108 -13.36 -7.79 2.34
CA PHE A 108 -12.35 -7.77 3.39
C PHE A 108 -12.20 -6.39 4.01
N GLN A 109 -11.72 -6.36 5.25
CA GLN A 109 -11.41 -5.11 5.94
C GLN A 109 -10.19 -4.43 5.31
N PRO A 110 -10.14 -3.08 5.22
CA PRO A 110 -9.05 -2.41 4.53
C PRO A 110 -7.66 -2.63 5.15
N TRP A 111 -7.54 -2.92 6.45
CA TRP A 111 -6.25 -3.25 7.07
C TRP A 111 -5.72 -4.63 6.66
N VAL A 112 -6.59 -5.58 6.29
CA VAL A 112 -6.19 -6.91 5.80
C VAL A 112 -5.45 -6.80 4.47
N MET A 113 -5.79 -5.79 3.66
CA MET A 113 -5.11 -5.54 2.37
C MET A 113 -3.59 -5.40 2.54
N ASN A 114 -3.13 -4.81 3.65
CA ASN A 114 -1.71 -4.69 3.94
C ASN A 114 -0.98 -6.04 3.91
N ASP A 115 -1.63 -7.13 4.32
CA ASP A 115 -1.03 -8.45 4.43
C ASP A 115 -0.84 -9.13 3.06
N PHE A 116 -1.40 -8.56 1.99
CA PHE A 116 -1.19 -9.01 0.62
C PHE A 116 -0.30 -8.04 -0.16
N PHE A 117 -0.67 -6.76 -0.21
CA PHE A 117 -0.03 -5.80 -1.13
C PHE A 117 1.36 -5.35 -0.65
N TRP A 118 1.57 -5.19 0.66
CA TRP A 118 2.88 -4.84 1.20
C TRP A 118 3.92 -5.95 0.95
N PRO A 119 3.69 -7.22 1.34
CA PRO A 119 4.70 -8.24 1.14
C PRO A 119 4.91 -8.59 -0.34
N LEU A 120 3.88 -8.40 -1.19
CA LEU A 120 4.00 -8.48 -2.64
C LEU A 120 4.99 -7.43 -3.16
N GLY A 121 4.80 -6.15 -2.81
CA GLY A 121 5.68 -5.05 -3.25
C GLY A 121 7.10 -5.15 -2.71
N ARG A 122 7.27 -5.71 -1.49
CA ARG A 122 8.57 -5.95 -0.87
C ARG A 122 9.35 -7.09 -1.54
N SER A 123 8.66 -8.10 -2.07
CA SER A 123 9.27 -9.33 -2.57
C SER A 123 9.04 -9.56 -4.06
N CYS A 124 7.83 -9.89 -4.49
CA CYS A 124 7.53 -10.36 -5.85
C CYS A 124 7.37 -9.22 -6.87
N CYS A 125 7.02 -8.00 -6.44
CA CYS A 125 6.82 -6.83 -7.30
C CYS A 125 7.76 -5.69 -6.88
N ASN A 126 9.05 -6.00 -6.79
CA ASN A 126 10.09 -5.07 -6.40
C ASN A 126 10.86 -4.57 -7.64
N GLU A 127 12.16 -4.28 -7.51
CA GLU A 127 13.04 -4.00 -8.65
C GLU A 127 13.03 -5.14 -9.67
N THR A 128 13.02 -6.39 -9.18
CA THR A 128 12.64 -7.57 -9.96
C THR A 128 11.17 -7.89 -9.77
N THR A 129 10.55 -8.36 -10.83
CA THR A 129 9.13 -8.68 -10.90
C THR A 129 8.93 -10.14 -11.24
N LEU A 130 8.27 -10.89 -10.36
CA LEU A 130 8.02 -12.32 -10.56
C LEU A 130 7.17 -12.59 -11.82
N CYS A 131 6.32 -11.63 -12.22
CA CYS A 131 5.51 -11.73 -13.44
C CYS A 131 6.28 -11.61 -14.76
N SER A 132 7.52 -11.08 -14.74
CA SER A 132 8.31 -10.87 -15.97
C SER A 132 9.69 -11.54 -15.89
N ASP A 133 10.33 -11.49 -14.72
CA ASP A 133 11.67 -12.03 -14.50
C ASP A 133 11.61 -13.50 -14.01
N HIS A 134 10.43 -14.00 -13.65
CA HIS A 134 10.18 -15.36 -13.14
C HIS A 134 11.08 -15.78 -11.97
N PHE A 135 11.58 -14.79 -11.22
CA PHE A 135 12.38 -14.99 -10.01
C PHE A 135 12.15 -13.87 -9.00
N CYS A 136 12.27 -14.20 -7.71
CA CYS A 136 12.18 -13.25 -6.60
C CYS A 136 13.53 -13.05 -5.91
N ILE A 137 13.96 -11.79 -5.78
CA ILE A 137 15.21 -11.40 -5.09
C ILE A 137 15.20 -11.63 -3.57
N LYS A 138 14.03 -11.80 -2.94
CA LYS A 138 13.93 -12.01 -1.49
C LYS A 138 13.86 -13.50 -1.18
N LYS A 139 14.79 -13.97 -0.34
CA LYS A 139 14.85 -15.34 0.16
C LYS A 139 14.94 -15.33 1.69
N PRO A 140 13.94 -15.83 2.43
CA PRO A 140 12.63 -16.27 1.93
C PRO A 140 11.78 -15.09 1.38
N CYS A 141 10.84 -15.38 0.49
CA CYS A 141 9.90 -14.38 -0.02
C CYS A 141 8.86 -14.05 1.04
N THR A 142 8.71 -12.76 1.38
CA THR A 142 7.75 -12.34 2.43
C THR A 142 6.30 -12.59 2.01
N PHE A 143 5.98 -12.45 0.72
CA PHE A 143 4.63 -12.72 0.21
C PHE A 143 4.26 -14.19 0.39
N HIS A 144 5.11 -15.09 -0.12
CA HIS A 144 4.92 -16.53 0.03
C HIS A 144 4.77 -16.95 1.51
N LEU A 145 5.57 -16.39 2.41
CA LEU A 145 5.46 -16.67 3.85
C LEU A 145 4.16 -16.18 4.48
N MET A 146 3.63 -15.03 4.04
CA MET A 146 2.43 -14.43 4.63
C MET A 146 1.14 -15.01 4.07
N THR A 147 1.14 -15.42 2.80
CA THR A 147 -0.06 -15.91 2.10
C THR A 147 -0.05 -17.42 1.88
N GLU A 148 1.01 -18.12 2.30
CA GLU A 148 1.17 -19.58 2.17
C GLU A 148 0.93 -20.08 0.73
N THR A 149 1.43 -19.36 -0.28
CA THR A 149 1.16 -19.71 -1.68
C THR A 149 1.87 -21.00 -2.08
N ASN A 150 1.14 -21.95 -2.67
CA ASN A 150 1.72 -23.23 -3.08
C ASN A 150 2.75 -23.12 -4.21
N ASP A 151 2.58 -22.13 -5.09
CA ASP A 151 3.47 -21.85 -6.22
C ASP A 151 3.99 -20.42 -6.14
N HIS A 152 5.29 -20.27 -6.36
CA HIS A 152 6.01 -19.00 -6.34
C HIS A 152 6.87 -18.84 -7.62
N SER A 153 6.56 -19.59 -8.67
CA SER A 153 7.16 -19.44 -10.00
C SER A 153 6.62 -18.22 -10.75
N ASN A 154 5.37 -17.83 -10.46
CA ASN A 154 4.67 -16.72 -11.10
C ASN A 154 3.94 -15.86 -10.07
N CYS A 155 3.64 -14.61 -10.44
CA CYS A 155 2.86 -13.70 -9.62
C CYS A 155 1.39 -14.13 -9.58
N VAL A 156 0.80 -14.26 -8.38
CA VAL A 156 -0.62 -14.67 -8.21
C VAL A 156 -1.64 -13.69 -8.81
N PHE A 157 -1.22 -12.45 -9.11
CA PHE A 157 -2.06 -11.44 -9.74
C PHE A 157 -1.79 -11.29 -11.24
N ALA A 158 -0.99 -12.16 -11.86
CA ALA A 158 -0.56 -12.01 -13.26
C ALA A 158 -1.72 -11.87 -14.25
N ASP A 159 -2.83 -12.59 -14.02
CA ASP A 159 -3.98 -12.61 -14.93
C ASP A 159 -4.81 -11.31 -14.93
N VAL A 160 -4.73 -10.53 -13.84
CA VAL A 160 -5.53 -9.31 -13.66
C VAL A 160 -4.67 -8.04 -13.57
N CYS A 161 -3.35 -8.18 -13.43
CA CYS A 161 -2.40 -7.08 -13.30
C CYS A 161 -2.01 -6.54 -14.68
N ARG A 162 -2.31 -5.27 -14.94
CA ARG A 162 -1.89 -4.61 -16.21
C ARG A 162 -0.38 -4.67 -16.41
N GLY A 163 0.41 -4.46 -15.36
CA GLY A 163 1.87 -4.56 -15.40
C GLY A 163 2.42 -5.96 -15.68
N SER A 164 1.61 -7.01 -15.62
CA SER A 164 2.01 -8.33 -16.11
C SER A 164 2.15 -8.31 -17.64
N ALA A 165 1.13 -7.77 -18.33
CA ALA A 165 1.06 -7.74 -19.79
C ALA A 165 1.71 -6.48 -20.43
N GLU A 166 1.66 -5.33 -19.76
CA GLU A 166 2.03 -4.03 -20.32
C GLU A 166 3.29 -3.47 -19.63
N VAL A 167 4.38 -3.34 -20.40
CA VAL A 167 5.66 -2.81 -19.88
C VAL A 167 5.52 -1.41 -19.30
N LYS A 168 4.64 -0.57 -19.87
CA LYS A 168 4.37 0.78 -19.36
C LYS A 168 3.98 0.75 -17.88
N TYR A 169 3.00 -0.08 -17.52
CA TYR A 169 2.53 -0.20 -16.15
C TYR A 169 3.59 -0.81 -15.25
N ARG A 170 4.31 -1.83 -15.73
CA ARG A 170 5.40 -2.47 -14.97
C ARG A 170 6.55 -1.50 -14.64
N SER A 171 6.79 -0.53 -15.52
CA SER A 171 7.85 0.47 -15.38
C SER A 171 7.54 1.55 -14.34
N PHE A 172 6.30 1.67 -13.86
CA PHE A 172 6.00 2.62 -12.78
C PHE A 172 6.85 2.30 -11.53
N ARG A 173 7.46 3.36 -10.99
CA ARG A 173 8.08 3.39 -9.67
C ARG A 173 7.17 4.15 -8.70
N GLU A 174 7.40 3.95 -7.42
CA GLU A 174 6.86 4.80 -6.36
C GLU A 174 7.28 6.27 -6.55
N PRO A 175 6.50 7.23 -6.02
CA PRO A 175 6.97 8.60 -5.88
C PRO A 175 8.30 8.66 -5.10
N ASN A 176 9.30 9.31 -5.68
CA ASN A 176 10.60 9.52 -5.04
C ASN A 176 10.58 10.87 -4.30
N VAL A 177 10.33 10.83 -3.00
CA VAL A 177 10.22 12.03 -2.16
C VAL A 177 11.15 11.97 -0.95
N LYS A 178 11.61 13.13 -0.49
CA LYS A 178 12.33 13.24 0.80
C LYS A 178 11.31 13.49 1.90
N THR A 179 11.02 12.46 2.70
CA THR A 179 10.05 12.55 3.80
C THR A 179 10.55 11.81 5.04
N HIS A 180 9.93 12.10 6.19
CA HIS A 180 10.16 11.39 7.47
C HIS A 180 8.96 10.53 7.89
N TYR A 181 7.92 10.47 7.04
CA TYR A 181 6.69 9.73 7.31
C TYR A 181 6.84 8.22 7.08
N TYR A 182 7.84 7.79 6.33
CA TYR A 182 8.19 6.39 6.12
C TYR A 182 9.65 6.20 5.76
#